data_AF-A0A081D7I9-F1
#
_entry.id   AF-A0A081D7I9-F1
#
_cell.length_a   1.000
_cell.length_b   1.000
_cell.length_c   1.000
_cell.angle_alpha   90.00
_cell.angle_beta   90.00
_cell.angle_gamma   90.00
#
_symmetry.space_group_name_H-M   'P 1'
#
loop_
_entity.id
_entity.type
_entity.pdbx_description
1 polymer ?
#
loop_
_entity_poly.entity_id
_entity_poly.type
_entity_poly.pdbx_seq_one_letter_code
_entity_poly.pdbx_strand_id
1 'polypeptide(L)'
;MSFKDKILSSFIALENEVDTETYAHQLRNEALASFEELGIPQRKEEAYKYTSLKSLFSKDYSLFPKKESAIEYGDIKPYLIHQIDAYRVIFIDGIYSSHLSETTHDKFDVCLMSSALNNPKYSPVIELITINLRLRMD
;
A
#
# COMPACT_ATOMS: atom_id res chain seq x y z
N MET A 1 8.30 -19.03 13.09
CA MET A 1 7.12 -18.63 12.30
C MET A 1 7.49 -18.61 10.84
N SER A 2 6.64 -19.14 9.97
CA SER A 2 6.76 -18.92 8.52
C SER A 2 6.43 -17.45 8.21
N PHE A 3 6.85 -16.95 7.03
CA PHE A 3 6.47 -15.61 6.59
C PHE A 3 4.94 -15.44 6.50
N LYS A 4 4.23 -16.51 6.10
CA LYS A 4 2.77 -16.55 6.08
C LYS A 4 2.20 -16.32 7.48
N ASP A 5 2.68 -17.05 8.49
CA ASP A 5 2.22 -16.88 9.88
C ASP A 5 2.45 -15.44 10.37
N LYS A 6 3.56 -14.84 9.96
CA LYS A 6 3.91 -13.46 10.34
C LYS A 6 2.97 -12.43 9.73
N ILE A 7 2.57 -12.61 8.47
CA ILE A 7 1.59 -11.76 7.80
C ILE A 7 0.25 -11.85 8.53
N LEU A 8 -0.21 -13.08 8.80
CA LEU A 8 -1.47 -13.33 9.51
C LEU A 8 -1.47 -12.71 10.92
N SER A 9 -0.41 -12.94 11.71
CA SER A 9 -0.31 -12.35 13.05
C SER A 9 -0.25 -10.82 13.02
N SER A 10 0.42 -10.25 12.02
CA SER A 10 0.52 -8.79 11.89
C SER A 10 -0.79 -8.18 11.40
N PHE A 11 -1.55 -8.90 10.58
CA PHE A 11 -2.89 -8.48 10.15
C PHE A 11 -3.86 -8.45 11.33
N ILE A 12 -3.88 -9.49 12.18
CA ILE A 12 -4.70 -9.49 13.41
C ILE A 12 -4.32 -8.32 14.32
N ALA A 13 -3.02 -8.01 14.46
CA ALA A 13 -2.59 -6.85 15.22
C ALA A 13 -3.10 -5.53 14.62
N LEU A 14 -3.12 -5.41 13.29
CA LEU A 14 -3.65 -4.26 12.57
C LEU A 14 -5.16 -4.10 12.77
N GLU A 15 -5.94 -5.19 12.78
CA GLU A 15 -7.40 -5.13 12.95
C GLU A 15 -7.84 -4.45 14.26
N ASN A 16 -7.02 -4.54 15.31
CA ASN A 16 -7.30 -3.85 16.57
C ASN A 16 -7.09 -2.33 16.51
N GLU A 17 -6.40 -1.84 15.48
CA GLU A 17 -6.02 -0.43 15.33
C GLU A 17 -6.81 0.28 14.21
N VAL A 18 -7.63 -0.44 13.43
CA VAL A 18 -8.32 0.10 12.24
C VAL A 18 -9.83 -0.16 12.27
N ASP A 19 -10.58 0.67 11.54
CA ASP A 19 -12.03 0.49 11.37
C ASP A 19 -12.35 -0.69 10.44
N THR A 20 -13.04 -1.69 11.00
CA THR A 20 -13.40 -2.96 10.34
C THR A 20 -14.65 -2.86 9.47
N GLU A 21 -15.43 -1.78 9.59
CA GLU A 21 -16.67 -1.61 8.80
C GLU A 21 -16.42 -0.90 7.46
N THR A 22 -15.16 -0.59 7.16
CA THR A 22 -14.77 0.11 5.93
C THR A 22 -14.70 -0.84 4.74
N TYR A 23 -15.07 -0.34 3.55
CA TYR A 23 -14.89 -1.05 2.28
C TYR A 23 -13.44 -1.56 2.08
N ALA A 24 -12.46 -0.74 2.46
CA ALA A 24 -11.05 -1.10 2.36
C ALA A 24 -10.66 -2.27 3.30
N HIS A 25 -11.32 -2.41 4.45
CA HIS A 25 -11.12 -3.56 5.34
C HIS A 25 -11.68 -4.84 4.72
N GLN A 26 -12.88 -4.81 4.14
CA GLN A 26 -13.46 -5.95 3.42
C GLN A 26 -12.54 -6.44 2.29
N LEU A 27 -12.00 -5.52 1.48
CA LEU A 27 -11.06 -5.86 0.41
C LEU A 27 -9.78 -6.52 0.95
N ARG A 28 -9.25 -6.03 2.08
CA ARG A 28 -8.09 -6.61 2.74
C ARG A 28 -8.37 -8.03 3.24
N ASN A 29 -9.56 -8.27 3.80
CA ASN A 29 -9.95 -9.59 4.27
C ASN A 29 -10.06 -10.60 3.13
N GLU A 30 -10.69 -10.20 2.00
CA GLU A 30 -10.76 -11.04 0.81
C GLU A 30 -9.37 -11.37 0.27
N ALA A 31 -8.49 -10.36 0.16
CA ALA A 31 -7.12 -10.55 -0.29
C ALA A 31 -6.32 -11.46 0.66
N LEU A 32 -6.55 -11.35 1.98
CA LEU A 32 -5.90 -12.22 2.96
C LEU A 32 -6.39 -13.66 2.86
N ALA A 33 -7.69 -13.88 2.66
CA ALA A 33 -8.26 -15.22 2.43
C ALA A 33 -7.66 -15.86 1.17
N SER A 34 -7.58 -15.11 0.06
CA SER A 34 -6.90 -15.59 -1.15
C SER A 34 -5.41 -15.87 -0.92
N PHE A 35 -4.72 -15.04 -0.12
CA PHE A 35 -3.32 -15.29 0.24
C PHE A 35 -3.17 -16.53 1.14
N GLU A 36 -4.14 -16.83 2.01
CA GLU A 36 -4.12 -18.06 2.79
C GLU A 36 -4.23 -19.29 1.92
N GLU A 37 -5.11 -19.27 0.92
CA GLU A 37 -5.30 -20.40 0.00
C GLU A 37 -4.12 -20.57 -0.96
N LEU A 38 -3.67 -19.49 -1.61
CA LEU A 38 -2.61 -19.53 -2.62
C LEU A 38 -1.21 -19.60 -2.01
N GLY A 39 -1.00 -18.95 -0.86
CA GLY A 39 0.28 -18.88 -0.19
C GLY A 39 1.36 -18.13 -0.99
N ILE A 40 2.61 -18.55 -0.78
CA ILE A 40 3.77 -17.97 -1.47
C ILE A 40 4.06 -18.78 -2.75
N PRO A 41 4.15 -18.12 -3.92
CA PRO A 41 4.38 -18.82 -5.17
C PRO A 41 5.70 -19.60 -5.17
N GLN A 42 5.65 -20.78 -5.77
CA GLN A 42 6.78 -21.70 -5.88
C GLN A 42 7.33 -21.69 -7.30
N ARG A 43 8.63 -22.01 -7.46
CA ARG A 43 9.27 -22.15 -8.78
C ARG A 43 8.63 -23.21 -9.69
N LYS A 44 7.74 -24.04 -9.15
CA LYS A 44 6.95 -25.02 -9.91
C LYS A 44 5.87 -24.35 -10.77
N GLU A 45 5.43 -23.16 -10.39
CA GLU A 45 4.49 -22.36 -11.17
C GLU A 45 5.22 -21.69 -12.33
N GLU A 46 4.63 -21.75 -13.53
CA GLU A 46 5.25 -21.24 -14.75
C GLU A 46 5.66 -19.77 -14.64
N ALA A 47 4.82 -18.94 -14.02
CA ALA A 47 5.06 -17.51 -13.81
C ALA A 47 6.32 -17.21 -12.97
N TYR A 48 6.75 -18.17 -12.13
CA TYR A 48 7.87 -18.00 -11.19
C TYR A 48 9.04 -18.95 -11.45
N LYS A 49 9.03 -19.67 -12.58
CA LYS A 49 10.05 -20.66 -12.95
C LYS A 49 11.47 -20.11 -12.94
N TYR A 50 11.63 -18.86 -13.40
CA TYR A 50 12.93 -18.18 -13.51
C TYR A 50 13.19 -17.13 -12.41
N THR A 51 12.23 -16.93 -11.51
CA THR A 51 12.31 -15.92 -10.45
C THR A 51 12.28 -16.59 -9.08
N SER A 52 13.44 -16.66 -8.44
CA SER A 52 13.56 -17.27 -7.11
C SER A 52 13.07 -16.35 -6.00
N LEU A 53 11.93 -16.68 -5.39
CA LEU A 53 11.40 -15.89 -4.27
C LEU A 53 11.91 -16.32 -2.89
N LYS A 54 12.66 -17.43 -2.79
CA LYS A 54 13.10 -17.99 -1.51
C LYS A 54 13.88 -17.00 -0.63
N SER A 55 14.77 -16.20 -1.23
CA SER A 55 15.58 -15.21 -0.51
C SER A 55 14.80 -13.98 -0.05
N LEU A 56 13.67 -13.69 -0.70
CA LEU A 56 12.78 -12.61 -0.28
C LEU A 56 12.08 -13.04 0.99
N PHE A 57 11.46 -14.22 1.01
CA PHE A 57 10.66 -14.69 2.15
C PHE A 57 11.44 -15.36 3.28
N SER A 58 12.76 -15.50 3.15
CA SER A 58 13.63 -16.01 4.22
C SER A 58 14.11 -14.95 5.20
N LYS A 59 13.82 -13.66 4.94
CA LYS A 59 14.23 -12.55 5.81
C LYS A 59 13.16 -12.24 6.85
N ASP A 60 13.61 -11.72 7.98
CA ASP A 60 12.73 -11.28 9.05
C ASP A 60 12.32 -9.82 8.84
N TYR A 61 11.11 -9.59 8.31
CA TYR A 61 10.60 -8.24 8.03
C TYR A 61 9.81 -7.66 9.20
N SER A 62 10.05 -6.41 9.56
CA SER A 62 9.08 -5.67 10.39
C SER A 62 7.93 -5.21 9.48
N LEU A 63 6.73 -5.72 9.74
CA LEU A 63 5.52 -5.31 9.02
C LEU A 63 4.87 -4.17 9.80
N PHE A 64 4.46 -3.12 9.10
CA PHE A 64 3.84 -1.90 9.66
C PHE A 64 4.78 -1.10 10.58
N PRO A 65 5.73 -0.32 10.01
CA PRO A 65 6.61 0.51 10.80
C PRO A 65 5.78 1.53 11.61
N LYS A 66 5.90 1.46 12.95
CA LYS A 66 5.17 2.33 13.89
C LYS A 66 5.80 3.70 14.11
N LYS A 67 6.85 4.06 13.35
CA LYS A 67 7.61 5.29 13.55
C LYS A 67 7.61 6.12 12.28
N GLU A 68 7.31 7.41 12.44
CA GLU A 68 7.64 8.41 11.44
C GLU A 68 9.17 8.48 11.32
N SER A 69 9.66 8.31 10.10
CA SER A 69 11.08 8.45 9.79
C SER A 69 11.41 9.95 9.80
N ALA A 70 12.46 10.34 10.52
CA ALA A 70 12.93 11.73 10.62
C ALA A 70 13.71 12.14 9.36
N ILE A 71 13.06 12.01 8.19
CA ILE A 71 13.61 12.38 6.89
C ILE A 71 13.28 13.84 6.64
N GLU A 72 14.30 14.64 6.40
CA GLU A 72 14.16 16.07 6.13
C GLU A 72 14.29 16.38 4.64
N TYR A 73 13.97 17.63 4.26
CA TYR A 73 14.08 18.07 2.86
C TYR A 73 15.51 17.89 2.31
N GLY A 74 16.53 18.08 3.16
CA GLY A 74 17.92 17.89 2.78
C GLY A 74 18.24 16.47 2.29
N ASP A 75 17.61 15.46 2.88
CA ASP A 75 17.84 14.04 2.56
C ASP A 75 17.20 13.66 1.22
N ILE A 76 16.05 14.25 0.89
CA ILE A 76 15.33 13.94 -0.35
C ILE A 76 15.79 14.78 -1.54
N LYS A 77 16.36 15.96 -1.29
CA LYS A 77 16.73 16.93 -2.33
C LYS A 77 17.50 16.32 -3.51
N PRO A 78 18.48 15.41 -3.32
CA PRO A 78 19.24 14.81 -4.44
C PRO A 78 18.39 13.92 -5.36
N TYR A 79 17.26 13.41 -4.86
CA TYR A 79 16.37 12.50 -5.58
C TYR A 79 15.19 13.23 -6.23
N LEU A 80 15.02 14.53 -5.94
CA LEU A 80 13.98 15.34 -6.54
C LEU A 80 14.36 15.71 -7.98
N ILE A 81 13.40 15.54 -8.89
CA ILE A 81 13.52 16.06 -10.24
C ILE A 81 13.35 17.59 -10.17
N HIS A 82 14.43 18.31 -10.43
CA HIS A 82 14.41 19.78 -10.45
C HIS A 82 13.82 20.31 -11.77
N GLN A 83 13.28 21.53 -11.73
CA GLN A 83 12.76 22.26 -12.90
C GLN A 83 11.52 21.63 -13.57
N ILE A 84 10.73 20.86 -12.81
CA ILE A 84 9.42 20.39 -13.26
C ILE A 84 8.33 21.13 -12.50
N ASP A 85 7.36 21.68 -13.22
CA ASP A 85 6.13 22.21 -12.65
C ASP A 85 5.13 21.06 -12.50
N ALA A 86 5.14 20.41 -11.32
CA ALA A 86 4.30 19.24 -11.05
C ALA A 86 3.90 19.16 -9.58
N TYR A 87 2.74 18.53 -9.35
CA TYR A 87 2.31 18.12 -8.02
C TYR A 87 3.26 17.06 -7.48
N ARG A 88 3.81 17.29 -6.28
CA ARG A 88 4.74 16.37 -5.64
C ARG A 88 4.07 15.72 -4.44
N VAL A 89 3.96 14.40 -4.45
CA VAL A 89 3.41 13.61 -3.34
C VAL A 89 4.50 12.66 -2.86
N ILE A 90 4.91 12.80 -1.61
CA ILE A 90 6.01 12.03 -1.03
C ILE A 90 5.46 11.08 0.04
N PHE A 91 5.86 9.82 -0.08
CA PHE A 91 5.62 8.77 0.90
C PHE A 91 6.95 8.30 1.45
N ILE A 92 7.07 8.25 2.78
CA ILE A 92 8.22 7.69 3.49
C ILE A 92 7.76 6.41 4.16
N ASP A 93 8.36 5.28 3.79
CA ASP A 93 7.99 3.95 4.29
C ASP A 93 6.49 3.63 4.18
N GLY A 94 5.84 4.15 3.14
CA GLY A 94 4.40 3.98 2.89
C GLY A 94 3.49 5.00 3.60
N ILE A 95 4.03 5.88 4.43
CA ILE A 95 3.30 6.96 5.12
C ILE A 95 3.46 8.26 4.35
N TYR A 96 2.35 8.97 4.13
CA TYR A 96 2.37 10.27 3.45
C TYR A 96 3.03 11.36 4.29
N SER A 97 3.93 12.14 3.69
CA SER A 97 4.57 13.29 4.32
C SER A 97 4.02 14.59 3.77
N SER A 98 3.18 15.28 4.55
CA SER A 98 2.62 16.59 4.19
C SER A 98 3.69 17.68 4.06
N HIS A 99 4.72 17.65 4.90
CA HIS A 99 5.77 18.67 4.96
C HIS A 99 6.73 18.63 3.75
N LEU A 100 6.87 17.48 3.11
CA LEU A 100 7.74 17.30 1.95
C LEU A 100 6.96 17.31 0.62
N SER A 101 5.65 17.13 0.71
CA SER A 101 4.74 17.14 -0.43
C SER A 101 4.29 18.55 -0.80
N GLU A 102 3.95 18.73 -2.07
CA GLU A 102 3.47 19.96 -2.68
C GLU A 102 2.22 19.61 -3.50
N THR A 103 1.06 19.67 -2.84
CA THR A 103 -0.24 19.24 -3.37
C THR A 103 -1.11 20.39 -3.86
N THR A 104 -0.65 21.64 -3.71
CA THR A 104 -1.43 22.83 -4.01
C THR A 104 -1.07 23.39 -5.39
N HIS A 105 -1.94 23.14 -6.36
CA HIS A 105 -1.98 23.83 -7.65
C HIS A 105 -3.44 23.88 -8.10
N ASP A 106 -3.87 24.98 -8.72
CA ASP A 106 -5.29 25.38 -8.88
C ASP A 106 -6.21 24.40 -9.63
N LYS A 107 -5.67 23.35 -10.27
CA LYS A 107 -6.42 22.50 -11.23
C LYS A 107 -6.88 21.15 -10.68
N PHE A 108 -6.21 20.62 -9.66
CA PHE A 108 -6.46 19.27 -9.14
C PHE A 108 -6.45 19.26 -7.61
N ASP A 109 -7.42 18.58 -7.03
CA ASP A 109 -7.48 18.29 -5.59
C ASP A 109 -6.73 16.99 -5.31
N VAL A 110 -5.56 17.10 -4.70
CA VAL A 110 -4.73 15.95 -4.32
C VAL A 110 -4.88 15.74 -2.82
N CYS A 111 -5.60 14.68 -2.46
CA CYS A 111 -5.84 14.31 -1.07
C CYS A 111 -5.38 12.88 -0.78
N LEU A 112 -5.23 12.57 0.51
CA LEU A 112 -4.90 11.23 0.95
C LEU A 112 -5.99 10.24 0.57
N MET A 113 -5.60 9.01 0.22
CA MET A 113 -6.56 7.94 -0.07
C MET A 113 -7.52 7.71 1.10
N SER A 114 -7.06 7.83 2.36
CA SER A 114 -7.92 7.77 3.54
C SER A 114 -8.97 8.88 3.58
N SER A 115 -8.59 10.10 3.21
CA SER A 115 -9.52 11.24 3.09
C SER A 115 -10.51 11.03 1.94
N ALA A 116 -10.03 10.48 0.82
CA ALA A 116 -10.89 10.17 -0.33
C ALA A 116 -11.91 9.07 0.00
N LEU A 117 -11.49 7.99 0.66
CA LEU A 117 -12.35 6.86 1.06
C LEU A 117 -13.44 7.26 2.05
N ASN A 118 -13.14 8.19 2.95
CA ASN A 118 -14.11 8.68 3.94
C ASN A 118 -15.03 9.79 3.42
N ASN A 119 -14.83 10.26 2.19
CA ASN A 119 -15.63 11.32 1.61
C ASN A 119 -16.66 10.72 0.63
N PRO A 120 -17.97 10.81 0.93
CA PRO A 120 -19.04 10.24 0.09
C PRO A 120 -19.02 10.72 -1.36
N LYS A 121 -18.44 11.90 -1.62
CA LYS A 121 -18.28 12.46 -2.98
C LYS A 121 -17.49 11.51 -3.90
N TYR A 122 -16.55 10.75 -3.37
CA TYR A 122 -15.62 9.95 -4.15
C TYR A 122 -15.97 8.46 -4.22
N SER A 123 -16.89 7.97 -3.37
CA SER A 123 -17.26 6.55 -3.28
C SER A 123 -17.64 5.90 -4.63
N PRO A 124 -18.48 6.51 -5.49
CA PRO A 124 -18.87 5.87 -6.75
C PRO A 124 -17.70 5.62 -7.71
N VAL A 125 -16.72 6.52 -7.70
CA VAL A 125 -15.53 6.41 -8.58
C VAL A 125 -14.57 5.36 -8.03
N ILE A 126 -14.40 5.30 -6.71
CA ILE A 126 -13.53 4.32 -6.05
C ILE A 126 -14.06 2.89 -6.27
N GLU A 127 -15.37 2.68 -6.12
CA GLU A 127 -16.01 1.39 -6.39
C GLU A 127 -15.82 0.98 -7.86
N LEU A 128 -16.05 1.89 -8.80
CA LEU A 128 -15.89 1.63 -10.23
C LEU A 128 -14.46 1.22 -10.61
N ILE A 129 -13.45 1.91 -10.09
CA ILE A 129 -12.03 1.58 -10.34
C ILE A 129 -11.70 0.20 -9.77
N THR A 130 -12.17 -0.10 -8.56
CA THR A 130 -11.86 -1.37 -7.88
C THR A 130 -12.50 -2.57 -8.60
N ILE A 131 -13.74 -2.44 -9.06
CA ILE A 131 -14.41 -3.47 -9.87
C ILE A 131 -13.64 -3.73 -11.18
N ASN A 132 -13.20 -2.67 -11.86
CA ASN A 132 -12.46 -2.80 -13.11
C ASN A 132 -11.07 -3.45 -12.94
N LEU A 133 -10.40 -3.21 -11.80
CA LEU A 133 -9.14 -3.90 -11.49
C LEU A 133 -9.38 -5.40 -11.24
N ARG A 134 -10.49 -5.75 -10.57
CA ARG A 134 -10.85 -7.14 -10.31
C ARG A 134 -11.14 -7.91 -11.61
N LEU A 135 -11.92 -7.32 -12.52
CA LEU A 135 -12.24 -7.90 -13.83
C LEU A 135 -11.03 -8.06 -14.78
N ARG A 136 -9.88 -7.45 -14.47
CA ARG A 136 -8.64 -7.64 -15.23
C ARG A 136 -7.67 -8.65 -14.62
N MET A 137 -7.95 -9.11 -13.40
CA MET A 137 -7.15 -10.11 -12.70
C MET A 137 -7.70 -11.53 -12.84
N ASP A 138 -8.94 -11.67 -13.31
CA ASP A 138 -9.57 -12.93 -13.73
C ASP A 138 -9.31 -13.21 -15.23
#